data_AF-A0A2Z3H3H7-F1
#
_entry.id   AF-A0A2Z3H3H7-F1
#
_cell.length_a   1.000
_cell.length_b   1.000
_cell.length_c   1.000
_cell.angle_alpha   90.00
_cell.angle_beta   90.00
_cell.angle_gamma   90.00
#
_symmetry.space_group_name_H-M   'P 1'
#
loop_
_entity.id
_entity.type
_entity.pdbx_description
1 polymer ?
#
loop_
_entity_poly.entity_id
_entity_poly.type
_entity_poly.pdbx_seq_one_letter_code
_entity_poly.pdbx_strand_id
1 'polypeptide(L)'
;MTEKGSWLERMSGLATAWTGSSQAFALALGTILVWAVTGPLFRFSDTWQLVINTGTTIVTFLMVFLIQRAQNKDSLAIHLKLNEIVAALPWTSNRLISAEDLTETEVRILRDHFRKLVELARRDEDLKCSHSIEDAEADHVRKQQTAARA
;
A
#
# COMPACT_ATOMS: atom_id res chain seq x y z
N MET A 1 -9.97 -7.22 29.74
CA MET A 1 -8.80 -6.32 29.78
C MET A 1 -8.76 -5.54 28.46
N THR A 2 -9.63 -4.54 28.25
CA THR A 2 -9.75 -3.89 26.92
C THR A 2 -10.31 -2.46 26.97
N GLU A 3 -10.21 -1.75 28.10
CA GLU A 3 -10.71 -0.36 28.18
C GLU A 3 -9.69 0.70 27.75
N LYS A 4 -8.38 0.44 27.89
CA LYS A 4 -7.34 1.47 27.66
C LYS A 4 -7.06 1.78 26.18
N GLY A 5 -7.31 0.84 25.27
CA GLY A 5 -7.05 1.03 23.83
C GLY A 5 -7.98 2.05 23.17
N SER A 6 -9.25 2.08 23.58
CA SER A 6 -10.30 2.92 23.00
C SER A 6 -10.07 4.42 23.24
N TRP A 7 -9.64 4.80 24.45
CA TRP A 7 -9.43 6.22 24.78
C TRP A 7 -8.22 6.81 24.05
N LEU A 8 -7.09 6.09 24.03
CA LEU A 8 -5.91 6.51 23.27
C LEU A 8 -6.20 6.56 21.77
N GLU A 9 -7.01 5.63 21.24
CA GLU A 9 -7.42 5.65 19.84
C GLU A 9 -8.30 6.85 19.49
N ARG A 10 -9.29 7.15 20.32
CA ARG A 10 -10.16 8.32 20.15
C ARG A 10 -9.37 9.63 20.25
N MET A 11 -8.46 9.73 21.21
CA MET A 11 -7.59 10.90 21.34
C MET A 11 -6.66 11.07 20.16
N SER A 12 -6.00 9.99 19.69
CA SER A 12 -5.16 10.06 18.50
C SER A 12 -5.98 10.48 17.27
N GLY A 13 -7.18 9.93 17.09
CA GLY A 13 -8.06 10.30 15.97
C GLY A 13 -8.50 11.77 16.02
N LEU A 14 -8.89 12.26 17.19
CA LEU A 14 -9.25 13.67 17.39
C LEU A 14 -8.04 14.59 17.20
N ALA A 15 -6.88 14.21 17.71
CA ALA A 15 -5.65 14.98 17.56
C ALA A 15 -5.24 15.08 16.08
N THR A 16 -5.23 13.97 15.34
CA THR A 16 -4.91 13.96 13.90
C THR A 16 -5.93 14.77 13.09
N ALA A 17 -7.23 14.62 13.36
CA ALA A 17 -8.26 15.38 12.67
C ALA A 17 -8.14 16.89 12.95
N TRP A 18 -7.79 17.25 14.18
CA TRP A 18 -7.61 18.65 14.57
C TRP A 18 -6.34 19.25 13.97
N THR A 19 -5.19 18.57 14.05
CA THR A 19 -3.92 19.05 13.48
C THR A 19 -3.95 19.18 11.95
N GLY A 20 -4.78 18.40 11.26
CA GLY A 20 -5.02 18.52 9.82
C GLY A 20 -6.01 19.63 9.42
N SER A 21 -6.65 20.31 10.37
CA SER A 21 -7.68 21.32 10.08
C SER A 21 -7.10 22.71 9.80
N SER A 22 -7.82 23.51 9.00
CA SER A 22 -7.47 24.92 8.72
C SER A 22 -7.37 25.77 10.00
N GLN A 23 -8.14 25.43 11.04
CA GLN A 23 -8.11 26.12 12.33
C GLN A 23 -6.82 25.85 13.11
N ALA A 24 -6.30 24.62 13.10
CA ALA A 24 -5.02 24.32 13.74
C ALA A 24 -3.85 24.99 13.03
N PHE A 25 -3.90 25.08 11.69
CA PHE A 25 -2.91 25.86 10.93
C PHE A 25 -2.94 27.35 11.31
N ALA A 26 -4.13 27.95 11.40
CA ALA A 26 -4.27 29.35 11.81
C ALA A 26 -3.77 29.59 13.24
N LEU A 27 -4.04 28.67 14.18
CA LEU A 27 -3.54 28.74 15.55
C LEU A 27 -2.01 28.57 15.62
N ALA A 28 -1.44 27.64 14.86
CA ALA A 28 0.01 27.45 14.78
C ALA A 28 0.70 28.70 14.24
N LEU A 29 0.17 29.28 13.16
CA LEU A 29 0.68 30.52 12.59
C LEU A 29 0.55 31.69 13.58
N GLY A 30 -0.61 31.82 14.24
CA GLY A 30 -0.81 32.82 15.29
C GLY A 30 0.17 32.68 16.45
N THR A 31 0.46 31.45 16.87
CA THR A 31 1.45 31.17 17.92
C THR A 31 2.85 31.62 17.52
N ILE A 32 3.26 31.36 16.27
CA ILE A 32 4.56 31.81 15.73
C ILE A 32 4.61 33.34 15.64
N LEU A 33 3.52 33.98 15.23
CA LEU A 33 3.43 35.45 15.15
C LEU A 33 3.51 36.10 16.53
N VAL A 34 2.77 35.59 17.52
CA VAL A 34 2.84 36.06 18.90
C VAL A 34 4.26 35.92 19.42
N TRP A 35 4.88 34.74 19.23
CA TRP A 35 6.27 34.50 19.61
C TRP A 35 7.22 35.52 18.94
N ALA A 36 7.11 35.75 17.63
CA ALA A 36 7.96 36.71 16.93
C ALA A 36 7.81 38.15 17.48
N VAL A 37 6.59 38.58 17.80
CA VAL A 37 6.31 39.93 18.34
C VAL A 37 6.80 40.08 19.78
N THR A 38 6.78 39.02 20.58
CA THR A 38 7.34 39.04 21.95
C THR A 38 8.87 38.96 21.98
N GLY A 39 9.52 38.53 20.89
CA GLY A 39 10.99 38.42 20.79
C GLY A 39 11.77 39.70 21.14
N PRO A 40 11.41 40.88 20.61
CA PRO A 40 12.04 42.16 20.97
C PRO A 40 11.97 42.51 22.45
N LEU A 41 10.89 42.14 23.16
CA LEU A 41 10.74 42.38 24.61
C LEU A 41 11.77 41.58 25.41
N PHE A 42 12.10 40.37 24.95
CA PHE A 42 13.09 39.49 25.57
C PHE A 42 14.49 39.60 24.94
N ARG A 43 14.71 40.58 24.06
CA ARG A 43 15.97 40.80 23.33
C ARG A 43 16.48 39.54 22.59
N PHE A 44 15.56 38.68 22.15
CA PHE A 44 15.88 37.39 21.51
C PHE A 44 16.85 36.50 22.32
N SER A 45 16.67 36.45 23.65
CA SER A 45 17.53 35.68 24.55
C SER A 45 17.58 34.18 24.24
N ASP A 46 18.60 33.49 24.77
CA ASP A 46 18.74 32.04 24.60
C ASP A 46 17.55 31.29 25.19
N THR A 47 17.02 31.74 26.34
CA THR A 47 15.81 31.14 26.95
C THR A 47 14.58 31.35 26.05
N TRP A 48 14.47 32.51 25.40
CA TRP A 48 13.38 32.82 24.47
C TRP A 48 13.34 31.88 23.26
N GLN A 49 14.51 31.59 22.69
CA GLN A 49 14.67 30.66 21.58
C GLN A 49 14.51 29.20 22.03
N LEU A 50 15.02 28.87 23.22
CA LEU A 50 14.91 27.53 23.79
C LEU A 50 13.45 27.10 23.95
N VAL A 51 12.57 27.99 24.44
CA VAL A 51 11.14 27.67 24.66
C VAL A 51 10.46 27.21 23.37
N ILE A 52 10.62 27.94 22.26
CA ILE A 52 9.98 27.56 21.00
C ILE A 52 10.61 26.32 20.38
N ASN A 53 11.93 26.16 20.50
CA ASN A 53 12.65 25.03 19.94
C ASN A 53 12.27 23.74 20.68
N THR A 54 12.32 23.77 22.01
CA THR A 54 11.91 22.63 22.85
C THR A 54 10.43 22.31 22.65
N GLY A 55 9.54 23.31 22.61
CA GLY A 55 8.11 23.11 22.39
C GLY A 55 7.82 22.47 21.03
N THR A 56 8.39 23.02 19.96
CA THR A 56 8.19 22.50 18.60
C THR A 56 8.76 21.10 18.44
N THR A 57 9.90 20.80 19.07
CA THR A 57 10.50 19.46 19.04
C THR A 57 9.57 18.42 19.69
N ILE A 58 8.99 18.72 20.86
CA ILE A 58 8.03 17.83 21.52
C ILE A 58 6.79 17.62 20.64
N VAL A 59 6.22 18.71 20.11
CA VAL A 59 5.05 18.63 19.22
C VAL A 59 5.37 17.81 17.97
N THR A 60 6.53 18.01 17.37
CA THR A 60 6.97 17.27 16.18
C THR A 60 7.15 15.79 16.48
N PHE A 61 7.78 15.44 17.60
CA PHE A 61 7.92 14.06 18.06
C PHE A 61 6.56 13.38 18.22
N LEU A 62 5.61 14.06 18.88
CA LEU A 62 4.24 13.56 19.01
C LEU A 62 3.54 13.44 17.64
N MET A 63 3.75 14.41 16.75
CA MET A 63 3.15 14.42 15.41
C MET A 63 3.61 13.22 14.58
N VAL A 64 4.88 12.80 14.67
CA VAL A 64 5.36 11.59 13.99
C VAL A 64 4.53 10.36 14.39
N PHE A 65 4.28 10.15 15.69
CA PHE A 65 3.45 9.04 16.14
C PHE A 65 1.98 9.18 15.72
N LEU A 66 1.43 10.39 15.73
CA LEU A 66 0.06 10.64 15.28
C LEU A 66 -0.11 10.36 13.79
N ILE A 67 0.85 10.80 12.97
CA ILE A 67 0.90 10.53 11.53
C ILE A 67 1.03 9.03 11.31
N GLN A 68 1.97 8.35 11.99
CA GLN A 68 2.15 6.90 11.86
C GLN A 68 0.88 6.13 12.25
N ARG A 69 0.19 6.53 13.33
CA ARG A 69 -1.08 5.93 13.76
C ARG A 69 -2.15 6.10 12.69
N ALA A 70 -2.31 7.32 12.16
CA ALA A 70 -3.28 7.63 11.13
C ALA A 70 -3.01 6.84 9.85
N GLN A 71 -1.76 6.86 9.39
CA GLN A 71 -1.30 6.12 8.23
C GLN A 71 -1.50 4.61 8.40
N ASN A 72 -1.19 4.05 9.58
CA ASN A 72 -1.40 2.62 9.83
C ASN A 72 -2.88 2.21 9.73
N LYS A 73 -3.78 3.06 10.25
CA LYS A 73 -5.23 2.83 10.15
C LYS A 73 -5.74 2.93 8.71
N ASP A 74 -5.26 3.93 7.97
CA ASP A 74 -5.66 4.14 6.57
C ASP A 74 -5.13 3.03 5.66
N SER A 75 -3.89 2.57 5.86
CA SER A 75 -3.32 1.41 5.16
C SER A 75 -4.17 0.16 5.36
N LEU A 76 -4.55 -0.15 6.60
CA LEU A 76 -5.43 -1.31 6.88
C LEU A 76 -6.77 -1.21 6.16
N ALA A 77 -7.39 -0.01 6.14
CA ALA A 77 -8.64 0.21 5.43
C ALA A 77 -8.49 0.03 3.90
N ILE A 78 -7.35 0.43 3.33
CA ILE A 78 -7.03 0.20 1.92
C ILE A 78 -6.89 -1.30 1.63
N HIS A 79 -6.13 -2.03 2.45
CA HIS A 79 -5.95 -3.47 2.31
C HIS A 79 -7.30 -4.22 2.35
N LEU A 80 -8.17 -3.89 3.31
CA LEU A 80 -9.51 -4.49 3.40
C LEU A 80 -10.37 -4.21 2.16
N LYS A 81 -10.36 -2.98 1.66
CA LYS A 81 -11.11 -2.62 0.44
C LYS A 81 -10.58 -3.35 -0.80
N LEU A 82 -9.26 -3.50 -0.92
CA LEU A 82 -8.64 -4.25 -2.02
C LEU A 82 -8.96 -5.74 -1.93
N ASN A 83 -8.91 -6.31 -0.72
CA ASN A 83 -9.26 -7.71 -0.47
C ASN A 83 -10.71 -8.00 -0.88
N GLU A 84 -11.66 -7.11 -0.58
CA GLU A 84 -13.05 -7.22 -1.02
C GLU A 84 -13.18 -7.22 -2.56
N ILE A 85 -12.48 -6.31 -3.24
CA ILE A 85 -12.48 -6.23 -4.72
C ILE A 85 -11.89 -7.51 -5.33
N VAL A 86 -10.78 -8.01 -4.79
CA VAL A 86 -10.13 -9.25 -5.26
C VAL A 86 -11.03 -10.45 -5.04
N ALA A 87 -11.71 -10.55 -3.89
CA ALA A 87 -12.64 -11.63 -3.58
C ALA A 87 -13.88 -11.62 -4.47
N ALA A 88 -14.34 -10.44 -4.92
CA ALA A 88 -15.50 -10.30 -5.79
C ALA A 88 -15.23 -10.67 -7.26
N LEU A 89 -13.96 -10.79 -7.68
CA LEU A 89 -13.59 -11.11 -9.07
C LEU A 89 -13.53 -12.63 -9.30
N PRO A 90 -14.41 -13.21 -10.15
CA PRO A 90 -14.54 -14.67 -10.29
C PRO A 90 -13.33 -15.40 -10.90
N TRP A 91 -12.38 -14.67 -11.48
CA TRP A 91 -11.21 -15.23 -12.16
C TRP A 91 -9.87 -14.82 -11.51
N THR A 92 -9.92 -14.17 -10.34
CA THR A 92 -8.71 -13.77 -9.61
C THR A 92 -8.38 -14.84 -8.56
N SER A 93 -7.11 -15.22 -8.47
CA SER A 93 -6.70 -16.21 -7.47
C SER A 93 -6.82 -15.59 -6.07
N ASN A 94 -7.70 -16.12 -5.23
CA ASN A 94 -7.85 -15.74 -3.81
C ASN A 94 -6.54 -15.82 -3.01
N ARG A 95 -5.48 -16.39 -3.58
CA ARG A 95 -4.13 -16.44 -3.01
C ARG A 95 -3.42 -15.09 -2.90
N LEU A 96 -3.98 -14.02 -3.46
CA LEU A 96 -3.51 -12.64 -3.26
C LEU A 96 -4.28 -11.89 -2.16
N ILE A 97 -5.36 -12.48 -1.63
CA ILE A 97 -6.09 -11.89 -0.50
C ILE A 97 -5.18 -11.93 0.72
N SER A 98 -5.11 -10.82 1.46
CA SER A 98 -4.26 -10.67 2.63
C SER A 98 -2.76 -10.85 2.32
N ALA A 99 -2.32 -10.46 1.13
CA ALA A 99 -0.91 -10.52 0.75
C ALA A 99 -0.01 -9.63 1.63
N GLU A 100 -0.57 -8.62 2.31
CA GLU A 100 0.12 -7.75 3.27
C GLU A 100 0.58 -8.46 4.54
N ASP A 101 -0.07 -9.56 4.92
CA ASP A 101 0.24 -10.33 6.12
C ASP A 101 1.29 -11.43 5.85
N LEU A 102 1.63 -11.66 4.58
CA LEU A 102 2.61 -12.66 4.18
C LEU A 102 4.02 -12.24 4.61
N THR A 103 4.79 -13.21 5.09
CA THR A 103 6.22 -13.02 5.32
C THR A 103 6.95 -12.76 4.01
N GLU A 104 8.13 -12.14 4.07
CA GLU A 104 8.93 -11.83 2.87
C GLU A 104 9.24 -13.10 2.05
N THR A 105 9.46 -14.24 2.72
CA THR A 105 9.68 -15.54 2.08
C THR A 105 8.42 -16.00 1.33
N GLU A 106 7.24 -15.89 1.94
CA GLU A 106 5.98 -16.29 1.31
C GLU A 106 5.64 -15.38 0.12
N VAL A 107 5.87 -14.07 0.24
CA VAL A 107 5.73 -13.13 -0.89
C VAL A 107 6.64 -13.52 -2.05
N ARG A 108 7.88 -13.94 -1.77
CA ARG A 108 8.83 -14.40 -2.80
C ARG A 108 8.35 -15.66 -3.51
N ILE A 109 7.89 -16.66 -2.76
CA ILE A 109 7.34 -17.91 -3.30
C ILE A 109 6.11 -17.60 -4.18
N LEU A 110 5.21 -16.74 -3.70
CA LEU A 110 4.01 -16.36 -4.44
C LEU A 110 4.37 -15.64 -5.75
N ARG A 111 5.31 -14.69 -5.69
CA ARG A 111 5.84 -13.98 -6.87
C ARG A 111 6.45 -14.93 -7.89
N ASP A 112 7.27 -15.89 -7.45
CA ASP A 112 7.92 -16.84 -8.34
C ASP A 112 6.91 -17.78 -9.00
N HIS A 113 5.86 -18.17 -8.28
CA HIS A 113 4.75 -18.93 -8.87
C HIS A 113 4.01 -18.12 -9.95
N PHE A 114 3.64 -16.86 -9.69
CA PHE A 114 2.98 -16.02 -10.69
C PHE A 114 3.88 -15.75 -11.89
N ARG A 115 5.18 -15.54 -11.67
CA ARG A 115 6.16 -15.39 -12.75
C ARG A 115 6.15 -16.61 -13.67
N LYS A 116 6.09 -17.81 -13.10
CA LYS A 116 6.02 -19.07 -13.86
C LYS A 116 4.69 -19.20 -14.63
N LEU A 117 3.56 -18.79 -14.03
CA LEU A 117 2.27 -18.77 -14.73
C LEU A 117 2.28 -17.81 -15.93
N VAL A 118 2.85 -16.60 -15.78
CA VAL A 118 2.99 -15.63 -16.88
C VAL A 118 3.90 -16.17 -17.97
N GLU A 119 4.99 -16.85 -17.61
CA GLU A 119 5.90 -17.48 -18.58
C GLU A 119 5.20 -18.59 -19.38
N LEU A 120 4.39 -19.41 -18.72
CA LEU A 120 3.57 -20.42 -19.39
C LEU A 120 2.52 -19.79 -20.32
N ALA A 121 1.80 -18.76 -19.86
CA ALA A 121 0.81 -18.06 -20.67
C ALA A 121 1.43 -17.39 -21.92
N ARG A 122 2.64 -16.82 -21.79
CA ARG A 122 3.40 -16.27 -22.94
C ARG A 122 3.80 -17.35 -23.93
N ARG A 123 4.23 -18.51 -23.45
CA ARG A 123 4.55 -19.67 -24.31
C ARG A 123 3.32 -20.19 -25.06
N ASP A 124 2.16 -20.18 -24.42
CA ASP A 124 0.89 -20.58 -25.04
C ASP A 124 0.40 -19.52 -26.06
N GLU A 125 0.69 -18.23 -25.87
CA GLU A 125 0.46 -17.19 -26.89
C GLU A 125 1.41 -17.32 -28.10
N ASP A 126 2.64 -17.79 -27.88
CA ASP A 126 3.62 -18.12 -28.94
C ASP A 126 3.26 -19.40 -29.70
N LEU A 127 2.33 -20.23 -29.18
CA LEU A 127 1.78 -21.40 -29.84
C LEU A 127 0.71 -21.07 -30.91
N LYS A 128 0.58 -19.80 -31.31
CA LYS A 128 -0.07 -19.40 -32.57
C LYS A 128 0.68 -19.84 -33.84
N CYS A 129 1.55 -20.85 -33.73
CA CYS A 129 1.77 -21.77 -34.84
C CYS A 129 0.48 -22.56 -35.08
N SER A 130 -0.45 -21.93 -35.80
CA SER A 130 -1.43 -22.63 -36.61
C SER A 130 -0.64 -23.62 -37.47
N HIS A 131 -0.59 -24.89 -37.08
CA HIS A 131 -0.54 -25.92 -38.12
C HIS A 131 -1.77 -25.63 -38.99
N SER A 132 -1.55 -25.17 -40.24
CA SER A 132 -2.67 -25.03 -41.17
C SER A 132 -3.41 -26.37 -41.16
N ILE A 133 -4.74 -26.35 -41.19
CA ILE A 133 -5.53 -27.59 -41.30
C ILE A 133 -5.03 -28.42 -42.51
N GLU A 134 -4.46 -27.78 -43.52
CA GLU A 134 -3.77 -28.41 -44.66
C GLU A 134 -2.55 -29.28 -44.28
N ASP A 135 -1.77 -28.91 -43.25
CA ASP A 135 -0.62 -29.70 -42.80
C ASP A 135 -1.08 -30.95 -42.02
N ALA A 136 -2.16 -30.80 -41.22
CA ALA A 136 -2.76 -31.91 -40.49
C ALA A 136 -3.47 -32.91 -41.43
N GLU A 137 -4.09 -32.43 -42.51
CA GLU A 137 -4.68 -33.27 -43.55
C GLU A 137 -3.61 -33.97 -44.41
N ALA A 138 -2.53 -33.27 -44.77
CA ALA A 138 -1.42 -33.86 -45.54
C ALA A 138 -0.77 -35.06 -44.81
N ASP A 139 -0.61 -34.96 -43.49
CA ASP A 139 -0.08 -36.06 -42.67
C ASP A 139 -1.07 -37.22 -42.52
N HIS A 140 -2.38 -36.94 -42.49
CA HIS A 140 -3.41 -37.99 -42.48
C HIS A 140 -3.48 -38.74 -43.81
N VAL A 141 -3.43 -38.03 -44.94
CA VAL A 141 -3.40 -38.61 -46.29
C VAL A 141 -2.13 -39.44 -46.48
N ARG A 142 -0.97 -38.94 -46.03
CA ARG A 142 0.31 -39.66 -46.13
C ARG A 142 0.29 -40.97 -45.31
N LYS A 143 -0.30 -40.96 -44.11
CA LYS A 143 -0.47 -42.16 -43.28
C LYS A 143 -1.42 -43.18 -43.91
N GLN A 144 -2.54 -42.74 -44.50
CA GLN A 144 -3.47 -43.64 -45.20
C GLN A 144 -2.87 -44.24 -46.47
N GLN A 145 -2.09 -43.48 -47.24
CA GLN A 145 -1.42 -43.98 -48.45
C GLN A 145 -0.30 -44.97 -48.15
N THR A 146 0.38 -44.82 -47.00
CA THR A 146 1.44 -45.76 -46.58
C THR A 146 0.84 -47.05 -46.03
N ALA A 147 -0.30 -46.98 -45.33
CA ALA A 147 -1.06 -48.14 -44.86
C ALA A 147 -1.73 -48.94 -45.99
N ALA A 148 -2.11 -48.30 -47.09
CA ALA A 148 -2.72 -48.97 -48.25
C ALA A 148 -1.72 -49.58 -49.24
N ARG A 149 -0.41 -49.32 -49.07
CA ARG A 149 0.68 -49.84 -49.91
C ARG A 149 1.49 -50.96 -49.23
N ALA A 150 1.17 -51.30 -47.99
CA ALA A 150 1.71 -52.44 -47.25
C ALA A 150 0.72 -53.61 -47.31
#